data_AF-A0A453HBF5-F1
#
_entry.id   AF-A0A453HBF5-F1
#
_cell.length_a   1.000
_cell.length_b   1.000
_cell.length_c   1.000
_cell.angle_alpha   90.00
_cell.angle_beta   90.00
_cell.angle_gamma   90.00
#
_symmetry.space_group_name_H-M   'P 1'
#
loop_
_entity.id
_entity.type
_entity.pdbx_description
1 polymer ?
#
loop_
_entity_poly.entity_id
_entity_poly.type
_entity_poly.pdbx_seq_one_letter_code
_entity_poly.pdbx_strand_id
1 'polypeptide(L)'
;AYQVNSDPHDIMAEVYKNGPVEVAFTVYEDFAHYKSGVYKHITGGVMGGHAVKLIGWGTSDAGEDYWLLANQWNRGWGDVTGTSRS
;
A
#
# COMPACT_ATOMS: atom_id res chain seq x y z
N ALA A 1 13.54 -0.72 18.18
CA ALA A 1 12.75 -0.70 16.94
C ALA A 1 11.61 -1.69 17.11
N TYR A 2 10.37 -1.25 16.96
CA TYR A 2 9.20 -2.13 17.01
C TYR A 2 8.96 -2.67 15.60
N GLN A 3 8.88 -3.98 15.44
CA GLN A 3 8.57 -4.63 14.17
C GLN A 3 7.30 -5.44 14.38
N VAL A 4 6.27 -5.12 13.59
CA VAL A 4 5.08 -5.95 13.51
C VAL A 4 5.43 -7.16 12.67
N ASN A 5 4.97 -8.34 13.10
CA ASN A 5 5.09 -9.55 12.31
C ASN A 5 4.42 -9.37 10.95
N SER A 6 4.91 -10.05 9.90
CA SER A 6 4.37 -9.92 8.54
C SER A 6 3.02 -10.64 8.35
N ASP A 7 2.43 -11.15 9.43
CA ASP A 7 1.08 -11.72 9.41
C ASP A 7 0.04 -10.61 9.16
N PRO A 8 -0.83 -10.74 8.15
CA PRO A 8 -1.89 -9.78 7.87
C PRO A 8 -2.72 -9.42 9.11
N HIS A 9 -3.04 -10.38 9.98
CA HIS A 9 -3.84 -10.14 11.18
C HIS A 9 -3.11 -9.28 12.21
N ASP A 10 -1.79 -9.46 12.36
CA ASP A 10 -0.99 -8.66 13.26
C ASP A 10 -0.88 -7.21 12.76
N ILE A 11 -0.70 -7.03 11.45
CA ILE A 11 -0.66 -5.71 10.80
C ILE A 11 -2.02 -5.00 10.93
N MET A 12 -3.12 -5.70 10.66
CA MET A 12 -4.47 -5.15 10.86
C MET A 12 -4.72 -4.76 12.31
N ALA A 13 -4.33 -5.62 13.26
CA ALA A 13 -4.50 -5.35 14.68
C ALA A 13 -3.67 -4.14 15.14
N GLU A 14 -2.45 -3.99 14.62
CA GLU A 14 -1.60 -2.84 14.89
C GLU A 14 -2.24 -1.56 14.35
N VAL A 15 -2.65 -1.56 13.08
CA VAL A 15 -3.27 -0.39 12.45
C VAL A 15 -4.57 0.00 13.18
N TYR A 16 -5.35 -0.98 13.63
CA TYR A 16 -6.57 -0.77 14.40
C TYR A 16 -6.30 -0.16 15.78
N LYS A 17 -5.29 -0.67 16.51
CA LYS A 17 -5.03 -0.30 17.90
C LYS A 17 -4.19 0.97 18.03
N ASN A 18 -3.17 1.11 17.19
CA ASN A 18 -2.12 2.12 17.32
C ASN A 18 -2.17 3.16 16.20
N GLY A 19 -3.06 2.99 15.22
CA GLY A 19 -3.20 3.88 14.08
C GLY A 19 -2.21 3.57 12.96
N PRO A 20 -2.00 4.50 12.01
CA PRO A 20 -1.24 4.20 10.79
C PRO A 20 0.19 3.72 11.04
N VAL A 21 0.57 2.63 10.39
CA VAL A 21 1.91 2.03 10.51
C VAL A 21 2.77 2.36 9.29
N GLU A 22 4.08 2.47 9.49
CA GLU A 22 5.02 2.64 8.38
C GLU A 22 5.39 1.27 7.81
N VAL A 23 5.24 1.11 6.49
CA VAL A 23 5.59 -0.11 5.76
C VAL A 23 6.51 0.23 4.60
N ALA A 24 7.47 -0.64 4.33
CA ALA A 24 8.33 -0.54 3.16
C ALA A 24 8.00 -1.67 2.19
N PHE A 25 7.85 -1.35 0.91
CA PHE A 25 7.64 -2.33 -0.14
C PHE A 25 8.58 -2.08 -1.33
N THR A 26 8.84 -3.13 -2.09
CA THR A 26 9.63 -3.04 -3.31
C THR A 26 8.80 -2.43 -4.42
N VAL A 27 9.30 -1.34 -4.99
CA VAL A 27 8.71 -0.65 -6.14
C VAL A 27 9.29 -1.21 -7.42
N TYR A 28 8.41 -1.48 -8.38
CA TYR A 28 8.74 -1.94 -9.72
C TYR A 28 8.36 -0.89 -10.77
N GLU A 29 8.89 -1.00 -11.99
CA GLU A 29 8.63 -0.04 -13.08
C GLU A 29 7.15 0.07 -13.46
N ASP A 30 6.39 -1.01 -13.34
CA ASP A 30 4.95 -1.01 -13.56
C ASP A 30 4.19 -0.24 -12.47
N PHE A 31 4.73 -0.15 -11.25
CA PHE A 31 4.17 0.68 -10.19
C PHE A 31 4.12 2.12 -10.65
N ALA A 32 5.18 2.65 -11.27
CA ALA A 32 5.26 4.03 -11.78
C ALA A 32 4.10 4.44 -12.71
N HIS A 33 3.47 3.46 -13.37
CA HIS A 33 2.37 3.63 -14.32
C HIS A 33 0.99 3.31 -13.73
N TYR A 34 0.92 2.88 -12.47
CA TYR A 34 -0.32 2.58 -11.77
C TYR A 34 -1.19 3.83 -11.63
N LYS A 35 -2.49 3.70 -11.96
CA LYS A 35 -3.45 4.81 -11.92
C LYS A 35 -4.63 4.55 -10.99
N SER A 36 -5.15 3.31 -10.96
CA SER A 36 -6.32 2.91 -10.18
C SER A 36 -6.41 1.38 -10.05
N GLY A 37 -7.20 0.90 -9.08
CA GLY A 37 -7.45 -0.53 -8.86
C GLY A 37 -6.84 -1.05 -7.55
N VAL A 38 -6.33 -2.26 -7.56
CA VAL A 38 -5.45 -2.83 -6.53
C VAL A 38 -4.14 -3.12 -7.25
N TYR A 39 -3.04 -2.50 -6.81
CA TYR A 39 -1.76 -2.69 -7.48
C TYR A 39 -1.25 -4.12 -7.27
N LYS A 40 -0.90 -4.78 -8.37
CA LYS A 40 -0.16 -6.04 -8.37
C LYS A 40 0.97 -5.90 -9.36
N HIS A 41 2.16 -6.31 -8.94
CA HIS A 41 3.29 -6.40 -9.86
C HIS A 41 3.00 -7.46 -10.93
N ILE A 42 3.13 -7.08 -12.20
CA ILE A 42 2.95 -7.94 -13.37
C ILE A 42 4.23 -7.96 -14.20
N THR A 43 4.88 -6.81 -14.41
CA THR A 43 6.04 -6.69 -15.30
C THR A 43 7.02 -5.60 -14.85
N GLY A 44 8.24 -5.61 -15.40
CA GLY A 44 9.25 -4.58 -15.14
C GLY A 44 10.26 -4.94 -14.04
N GLY A 45 11.36 -4.19 -14.02
CA GLY A 45 12.46 -4.39 -13.08
C GLY A 45 12.18 -3.81 -11.69
N VAL A 46 12.95 -4.28 -10.70
CA VAL A 46 13.01 -3.66 -9.36
C VAL A 46 13.62 -2.27 -9.50
N MET A 47 12.86 -1.24 -9.12
CA MET A 47 13.35 0.14 -9.09
C MET A 47 13.98 0.50 -7.75
N GLY A 48 13.53 -0.13 -6.66
CA GLY A 48 14.04 0.12 -5.31
C GLY A 48 13.02 -0.21 -4.22
N GLY A 49 13.31 0.22 -2.98
CA GLY A 49 12.38 0.15 -1.87
C GLY A 49 11.74 1.51 -1.61
N HIS A 50 10.45 1.52 -1.27
CA HIS A 50 9.72 2.74 -0.92
C HIS A 50 8.95 2.56 0.38
N ALA A 51 9.04 3.55 1.26
CA ALA A 51 8.32 3.59 2.52
C ALA A 51 7.03 4.39 2.35
N VAL A 52 5.91 3.81 2.78
CA VAL A 52 4.59 4.41 2.76
C VAL A 52 3.88 4.15 4.08
N LYS A 53 2.82 4.92 4.32
CA LYS A 53 2.04 4.79 5.54
C LYS A 53 0.81 3.92 5.26
N LEU A 54 0.73 2.76 5.89
CA LEU A 54 -0.46 1.92 5.87
C LEU A 54 -1.52 2.51 6.80
N ILE A 55 -2.65 2.90 6.23
CA ILE A 55 -3.75 3.57 6.93
C ILE A 55 -4.99 2.68 7.11
N GLY A 56 -5.04 1.52 6.46
CA GLY A 56 -6.17 0.60 6.57
C GLY A 56 -6.12 -0.55 5.56
N TRP A 57 -7.22 -1.27 5.47
CA TRP A 57 -7.44 -2.37 4.53
C TRP A 57 -8.92 -2.42 4.15
N GLY A 58 -9.25 -3.21 3.15
CA GLY A 58 -10.63 -3.46 2.75
C GLY A 58 -10.73 -4.58 1.74
N THR A 59 -11.96 -4.84 1.31
CA THR A 59 -12.28 -5.81 0.26
C THR A 59 -12.99 -5.05 -0.85
N SER A 60 -12.55 -5.24 -2.10
CA SER A 60 -13.17 -4.61 -3.25
C SER A 60 -14.56 -5.18 -3.52
N ASP A 61 -15.37 -4.50 -4.33
CA ASP A 61 -16.70 -5.02 -4.74
C ASP A 61 -16.59 -6.36 -5.50
N ALA A 62 -15.41 -6.66 -6.06
CA ALA A 62 -15.10 -7.92 -6.72
C ALA A 62 -14.65 -9.04 -5.75
N GLY A 63 -14.60 -8.77 -4.44
CA GLY A 63 -14.19 -9.74 -3.41
C GLY A 63 -12.67 -9.86 -3.22
N GLU A 64 -11.90 -8.87 -3.67
CA GLU A 64 -10.44 -8.88 -3.57
C GLU A 64 -9.97 -8.02 -2.39
N ASP A 65 -9.24 -8.63 -1.46
CA ASP A 65 -8.67 -7.93 -0.32
C ASP A 65 -7.49 -7.05 -0.73
N TYR A 66 -7.44 -5.83 -0.18
CA TYR A 66 -6.43 -4.83 -0.47
C TYR A 66 -6.03 -4.04 0.79
N TRP A 67 -4.82 -3.47 0.75
CA TRP A 67 -4.31 -2.52 1.72
C TRP A 67 -4.52 -1.09 1.23
N LEU A 68 -4.76 -0.17 2.18
CA LEU A 68 -4.84 1.26 1.92
C LEU A 68 -3.53 1.91 2.34
N LEU A 69 -2.72 2.28 1.37
CA LEU A 69 -1.45 2.95 1.59
C LEU A 69 -1.61 4.45 1.27
N ALA A 70 -1.20 5.28 2.21
CA ALA A 70 -0.97 6.70 1.99
C ALA A 70 0.46 6.90 1.49
N ASN A 71 0.58 7.20 0.20
CA ASN A 71 1.85 7.58 -0.40
C ASN A 71 2.13 9.08 -0.21
N GLN A 72 3.41 9.42 -0.05
CA GLN A 72 3.91 10.79 0.09
C GLN A 72 4.40 11.40 -1.23
N TRP A 73 4.28 10.69 -2.35
CA TRP A 73 4.46 11.30 -3.67
C TRP A 73 3.34 12.30 -3.92
N ASN A 74 3.75 13.52 -4.29
CA ASN A 74 2.91 14.69 -4.59
C ASN A 74 1.54 14.35 -5.20
N ARG A 75 0.53 15.19 -4.91
CA ARG A 75 -0.89 15.11 -5.32
C ARG A 75 -1.23 14.80 -6.80
N GLY A 76 -0.24 14.56 -7.67
CA GLY A 76 -0.40 14.21 -9.08
C GLY A 76 -0.08 12.75 -9.43
N TRP A 77 -0.01 11.83 -8.47
CA TRP A 77 0.28 10.42 -8.73
C TRP A 77 -0.82 9.49 -8.20
N GLY A 78 -1.49 8.78 -9.11
CA GLY A 78 -2.71 8.02 -8.81
C GLY A 78 -3.92 8.95 -8.67
N ASP A 79 -5.10 8.48 -9.06
CA ASP A 79 -6.29 9.32 -9.20
C ASP A 79 -6.63 10.12 -7.93
N VAL A 80 -7.20 11.30 -8.16
CA VAL A 80 -7.23 12.46 -7.28
C VAL A 80 -8.24 12.28 -6.13
N THR A 81 -8.03 11.30 -5.24
CA THR A 81 -8.75 11.15 -3.96
C THR A 81 -7.95 10.27 -2.98
N GLY A 82 -6.76 10.72 -2.57
CA GLY A 82 -6.19 10.46 -1.23
C GLY A 82 -6.20 9.04 -0.64
N THR A 83 -6.27 7.98 -1.46
CA THR A 83 -6.28 6.60 -0.98
C THR A 83 -5.75 5.69 -2.07
N SER A 84 -4.45 5.36 -2.01
CA SER A 84 -3.88 4.33 -2.86
C SER A 84 -4.34 2.97 -2.34
N ARG A 85 -5.20 2.29 -3.09
CA ARG A 85 -5.50 0.86 -2.91
C ARG A 85 -4.34 0.07 -3.52
N SER A 86 -3.66 -0.71 -2.70
CA SER A 86 -2.52 -1.55 -3.07
C SER A 86 -2.69 -2.94 -2.48
#